data_AF-P57620-F1
#
_entry.id   AF-P57620-F1
#
_cell.length_a   1.000
_cell.length_b   1.000
_cell.length_c   1.000
_cell.angle_alpha   90.00
_cell.angle_beta   90.00
_cell.angle_gamma   90.00
#
_symmetry.space_group_name_H-M   'P 1'
#
loop_
_entity.id
_entity.type
_entity.pdbx_description
1 polymer ?
#
loop_
_entity_poly.entity_id
_entity_poly.type
_entity_poly.pdbx_seq_one_letter_code
_entity_poly.pdbx_strand_id
1 'polypeptide(L)'
;MIQFQKKTPNFLFYDYETFGIHTALDKPAQFACIRTDINLNIIDDPQYFYCFPSDDYLPDPGSVLITHITPQYTEKNGTNEYNFSQKIYDILMQSNTCVVGYNNINFDDEITRNIFYRNFFDPYEWSWKNGNSRWDILNLLRACYALRPTGINWPKNELGLTSFKLSDLTKTNNIVHLNAHNAVSDVYATIEIAKLVKKKQPRLFDFFFKIRKKNELYKLIDLRNFQPIIYISAYFGAIYHNMSCILPIAWHENNSNILIAIDLFKDIKTLINMCKKICFDSIFIKNLLDSGVVLLHLNRCPILAPIQVIRKEDYNRLNFHRFSLNKKIELIKKNMFFIQNIKIIFSKNNNTNQFFNVDLEIYNGFFNSKDKKKIQIIRNTDPVFLKHIFCNFHDSRLKNLFFRYRARNFFIH
;
A
#
# COMPACT_ATOMS: atom_id res chain seq x y z
N MET A 1 21.46 -23.51 25.40
CA MET A 1 20.11 -23.77 24.87
C MET A 1 19.42 -22.44 24.61
N ILE A 2 19.38 -21.97 23.36
CA ILE A 2 18.62 -20.77 23.00
C ILE A 2 17.17 -21.23 22.84
N GLN A 3 16.37 -21.04 23.90
CA GLN A 3 14.92 -21.15 23.80
C GLN A 3 14.46 -20.08 22.80
N PHE A 4 14.14 -20.50 21.57
CA PHE A 4 13.34 -19.68 20.67
C PHE A 4 11.94 -19.55 21.29
N GLN A 5 11.76 -18.60 22.21
CA GLN A 5 10.45 -18.10 22.55
C GLN A 5 9.83 -17.63 21.23
N LYS A 6 8.82 -18.35 20.73
CA LYS A 6 8.01 -17.90 19.60
C LYS A 6 7.44 -16.54 19.99
N LYS A 7 8.08 -15.46 19.53
CA LYS A 7 7.60 -14.09 19.77
C LYS A 7 6.14 -14.01 19.33
N THR A 8 5.30 -13.52 20.22
CA THR A 8 3.87 -13.33 19.99
C THR A 8 3.65 -12.37 18.81
N PRO A 9 2.62 -12.62 17.97
CA PRO A 9 2.25 -11.68 16.92
C PRO A 9 1.98 -10.29 17.51
N ASN A 10 2.54 -9.26 16.89
CA ASN A 10 2.39 -7.86 17.29
C ASN A 10 2.03 -6.98 16.10
N PHE A 11 1.54 -5.78 16.37
CA PHE A 11 1.41 -4.73 15.38
C PHE A 11 2.52 -3.70 15.59
N LEU A 12 3.05 -3.18 14.49
CA LEU A 12 3.87 -1.99 14.50
C LEU A 12 3.13 -0.92 13.71
N PHE A 13 2.60 0.07 14.42
CA PHE A 13 1.98 1.23 13.82
C PHE A 13 3.07 2.24 13.46
N TYR A 14 3.01 2.82 12.27
CA TYR A 14 4.04 3.76 11.81
C TYR A 14 3.48 4.80 10.84
N ASP A 15 4.22 5.89 10.68
CA ASP A 15 3.92 7.00 9.78
C ASP A 15 5.21 7.74 9.40
N TYR A 16 5.24 8.34 8.21
CA TYR A 16 6.29 9.28 7.79
C TYR A 16 5.75 10.69 7.59
N GLU A 17 6.54 11.67 8.02
CA GLU A 17 6.49 13.00 7.40
C GLU A 17 7.56 13.08 6.31
N THR A 18 7.23 13.69 5.18
CA THR A 18 8.07 13.71 3.98
C THR A 18 8.20 15.13 3.44
N PHE A 19 9.29 15.39 2.72
CA PHE A 19 9.55 16.68 2.07
C PHE A 19 8.82 16.82 0.72
N GLY A 20 7.84 15.97 0.40
CA GLY A 20 7.08 15.99 -0.84
C GLY A 20 6.21 14.73 -1.01
N ILE A 21 5.33 14.73 -2.00
CA ILE A 21 4.32 13.67 -2.20
C ILE A 21 4.78 12.52 -3.12
N HIS A 22 5.89 12.68 -3.83
CA HIS A 22 6.41 11.68 -4.74
C HIS A 22 7.30 10.67 -4.01
N THR A 23 6.76 9.48 -3.77
CA THR A 23 7.36 8.47 -2.87
C THR A 23 8.77 7.97 -3.23
N ALA A 24 9.21 8.17 -4.47
CA ALA A 24 10.57 7.83 -4.91
C ALA A 24 11.56 9.02 -5.01
N LEU A 25 11.07 10.22 -5.32
CA LEU A 25 11.92 11.38 -5.61
C LEU A 25 12.09 12.25 -4.37
N ASP A 26 11.00 12.42 -3.63
CA ASP A 26 10.98 13.20 -2.41
C ASP A 26 11.60 12.41 -1.25
N LYS A 27 12.18 13.15 -0.30
CA LYS A 27 12.95 12.58 0.81
C LYS A 27 12.10 12.47 2.07
N PRO A 28 12.30 11.42 2.89
CA PRO A 28 11.70 11.38 4.21
C PRO A 28 12.26 12.51 5.09
N ALA A 29 11.43 13.05 5.98
CA ALA A 29 11.81 14.07 6.96
C ALA A 29 11.78 13.51 8.39
N GLN A 30 10.71 12.77 8.73
CA GLN A 30 10.52 12.13 10.03
C GLN A 30 9.95 10.73 9.83
N PHE A 31 10.34 9.81 10.71
CA PHE A 31 9.67 8.53 10.92
C PHE A 31 9.21 8.44 12.37
N ALA A 32 8.01 7.91 12.61
CA ALA A 32 7.55 7.53 13.94
C ALA A 32 6.93 6.13 13.91
N CYS A 33 7.09 5.38 15.00
CA CYS A 33 6.40 4.11 15.17
C CYS A 33 6.11 3.77 16.64
N ILE A 34 5.06 2.98 16.85
CA ILE A 34 4.65 2.44 18.15
C ILE A 34 4.28 0.97 17.98
N ARG A 35 4.81 0.11 18.85
CA ARG A 35 4.47 -1.31 18.85
C ARG A 35 3.33 -1.61 19.81
N THR A 36 2.41 -2.46 19.38
CA THR A 36 1.32 -2.95 20.23
C THR A 36 1.24 -4.48 20.21
N ASP A 37 0.66 -5.05 21.27
CA ASP A 37 0.21 -6.44 21.24
C ASP A 37 -0.98 -6.64 20.29
N ILE A 38 -1.47 -7.88 20.17
CA ILE A 38 -2.65 -8.20 19.33
C ILE A 38 -3.95 -7.55 19.84
N ASN A 39 -3.97 -7.08 21.09
CA ASN A 39 -5.07 -6.38 21.73
C ASN A 39 -4.99 -4.86 21.56
N LEU A 40 -3.98 -4.36 20.84
CA LEU A 40 -3.71 -2.94 20.59
C LEU A 40 -3.25 -2.18 21.85
N ASN A 41 -2.74 -2.88 22.86
CA ASN A 41 -2.07 -2.27 23.99
C ASN A 41 -0.63 -1.95 23.59
N ILE A 42 -0.15 -0.74 23.90
CA ILE A 42 1.23 -0.32 23.63
C ILE A 42 2.18 -1.16 24.49
N ILE A 43 3.23 -1.73 23.88
CA ILE A 43 4.19 -2.62 24.55
C ILE A 43 5.63 -2.12 24.54
N ASP A 44 5.96 -1.16 23.68
CA ASP A 44 7.28 -0.53 23.59
C ASP A 44 7.11 1.00 23.68
N ASP A 45 8.17 1.70 24.11
CA ASP A 45 8.21 3.16 24.02
C ASP A 45 8.12 3.62 22.55
N PRO A 46 7.42 4.74 22.27
CA PRO A 46 7.39 5.33 20.93
C PRO A 46 8.80 5.64 20.43
N GLN A 47 9.09 5.26 19.19
CA GLN A 47 10.33 5.61 18.52
C GLN A 47 10.05 6.63 17.43
N TYR A 48 10.82 7.70 17.40
CA TYR A 48 10.78 8.68 16.32
C TYR A 48 12.16 9.27 16.09
N PHE A 49 12.46 9.61 14.85
CA PHE A 49 13.74 10.21 14.46
C PHE A 49 13.62 10.88 13.08
N TYR A 50 14.56 11.78 12.79
CA TYR A 50 14.55 12.61 11.58
C TYR A 50 15.59 12.18 10.56
N CYS A 51 15.34 12.48 9.29
CA CYS A 51 16.27 12.32 8.17
C CYS A 51 16.52 13.68 7.54
N PHE A 52 17.78 14.09 7.40
CA PHE A 52 18.12 15.26 6.60
C PHE A 52 18.24 14.87 5.11
N PRO A 53 17.77 15.71 4.18
CA PRO A 53 17.94 15.47 2.76
C PRO A 53 19.41 15.65 2.34
N SER A 54 19.82 14.98 1.26
CA SER A 54 21.10 15.22 0.62
C SER A 54 21.14 16.57 -0.10
N ASP A 55 22.34 17.07 -0.39
CA ASP A 55 22.61 18.36 -1.04
C ASP A 55 22.11 18.45 -2.50
N ASP A 56 21.71 17.33 -3.11
CA ASP A 56 21.12 17.25 -4.44
C ASP A 56 19.57 17.38 -4.46
N TYR A 57 18.95 17.79 -3.35
CA TYR A 57 17.50 17.86 -3.21
C TYR A 57 17.01 19.15 -2.54
N LEU A 58 15.90 19.69 -3.05
CA LEU A 58 15.15 20.78 -2.42
C LEU A 58 13.74 20.30 -2.05
N PRO A 59 13.25 20.60 -0.84
CA PRO A 59 11.93 20.16 -0.39
C PRO A 59 10.80 20.89 -1.12
N ASP A 60 9.66 20.21 -1.29
CA ASP A 60 8.41 20.85 -1.67
C ASP A 60 7.99 21.85 -0.57
N PRO A 61 7.82 23.15 -0.88
CA PRO A 61 7.44 24.13 0.12
C PRO A 61 6.08 23.84 0.77
N GLY A 62 5.14 23.23 0.03
CA GLY A 62 3.82 22.85 0.54
C GLY A 62 3.91 21.79 1.64
N SER A 63 4.73 20.76 1.43
CA SER A 63 5.03 19.75 2.45
C SER A 63 5.69 20.35 3.69
N VAL A 64 6.64 21.27 3.54
CA VAL A 64 7.25 21.95 4.71
C VAL A 64 6.22 22.77 5.49
N LEU A 65 5.28 23.43 4.80
CA LEU A 65 4.20 24.19 5.45
C LEU A 65 3.19 23.30 6.19
N ILE A 66 2.92 22.11 5.67
CA ILE A 66 1.99 21.14 6.29
C ILE A 66 2.63 20.49 7.51
N THR A 67 3.87 20.02 7.36
CA THR A 67 4.59 19.24 8.39
C THR A 67 5.24 20.11 9.46
N HIS A 68 5.52 21.37 9.14
CA HIS A 68 6.33 22.29 9.94
C HIS A 68 7.76 21.76 10.23
N ILE A 69 8.27 20.83 9.41
CA ILE A 69 9.62 20.29 9.52
C ILE A 69 10.50 20.91 8.43
N THR A 70 11.51 21.68 8.82
CA THR A 70 12.46 22.30 7.90
C THR A 70 13.68 21.42 7.65
N PRO A 71 14.33 21.50 6.48
CA PRO A 71 15.59 20.77 6.24
C PRO A 71 16.66 21.11 7.28
N GLN A 72 16.75 22.38 7.72
CA GLN A 72 17.68 22.81 8.77
C GLN A 72 17.40 22.14 10.13
N TYR A 73 16.12 21.95 10.47
CA TYR A 73 15.76 21.24 11.70
C TYR A 73 16.19 19.77 11.61
N THR A 74 15.98 19.12 10.47
CA THR A 74 16.40 17.72 10.28
C THR A 74 17.92 17.56 10.21
N GLU A 75 18.66 18.54 9.70
CA GLU A 75 20.12 18.53 9.68
C GLU A 75 20.68 18.59 11.12
N LYS A 76 20.07 19.41 11.98
CA LYS A 76 20.48 19.54 13.39
C LYS A 76 20.08 18.34 14.26
N ASN A 77 18.92 17.74 14.02
CA ASN A 77 18.31 16.74 14.93
C ASN A 77 18.17 15.33 14.33
N GLY A 78 18.58 15.14 13.09
CA GLY A 78 18.39 13.91 12.33
C GLY A 78 19.70 13.21 11.95
N THR A 79 19.61 12.36 10.93
CA THR A 79 20.75 11.63 10.38
C THR A 79 20.62 11.51 8.86
N ASN A 80 21.65 11.00 8.19
CA ASN A 80 21.60 10.76 6.75
C ASN A 80 20.66 9.58 6.40
N GLU A 81 20.31 9.44 5.12
CA GLU A 81 19.36 8.41 4.68
C GLU A 81 19.87 6.98 4.94
N TYR A 82 21.20 6.77 4.97
CA TYR A 82 21.83 5.51 5.33
C TYR A 82 21.49 5.07 6.77
N ASN A 83 21.80 5.89 7.77
CA ASN A 83 21.54 5.57 9.17
C ASN A 83 20.04 5.54 9.46
N PHE A 84 19.27 6.42 8.81
CA PHE A 84 17.81 6.44 8.90
C PHE A 84 17.21 5.12 8.40
N SER A 85 17.64 4.66 7.22
CA SER A 85 17.18 3.39 6.63
C SER A 85 17.58 2.18 7.47
N GLN A 86 18.79 2.16 8.03
CA GLN A 86 19.25 1.07 8.92
C GLN A 86 18.36 0.95 10.16
N LYS A 87 18.06 2.06 10.86
CA LYS A 87 17.17 2.06 12.03
C LYS A 87 15.78 1.50 11.69
N ILE A 88 15.19 1.98 10.59
CA ILE A 88 13.86 1.51 10.14
C ILE A 88 13.91 0.03 9.77
N TYR A 89 14.95 -0.41 9.06
CA TYR A 89 15.12 -1.82 8.70
C TYR A 89 15.14 -2.72 9.94
N ASP A 90 15.89 -2.35 10.97
CA ASP A 90 15.97 -3.12 12.22
C ASP A 90 14.63 -3.18 12.97
N ILE A 91 13.87 -2.08 12.97
CA ILE A 91 12.53 -2.00 13.56
C ILE A 91 11.53 -2.90 12.81
N LEU A 92 11.52 -2.82 11.48
CA LEU A 92 10.56 -3.54 10.62
C LEU A 92 10.86 -5.03 10.47
N MET A 93 12.12 -5.44 10.63
CA MET A 93 12.55 -6.83 10.47
C MET A 93 12.35 -7.70 11.72
N GLN A 94 11.89 -7.11 12.83
CA GLN A 94 11.48 -7.89 14.00
C GLN A 94 10.42 -8.93 13.61
N SER A 95 10.62 -10.17 14.07
CA SER A 95 9.77 -11.31 13.69
C SER A 95 8.33 -11.19 14.16
N ASN A 96 7.41 -11.79 13.41
CA ASN A 96 5.96 -11.82 13.67
C ASN A 96 5.32 -10.43 13.82
N THR A 97 5.86 -9.43 13.13
CA THR A 97 5.32 -8.07 13.12
C THR A 97 4.37 -7.86 11.94
N CYS A 98 3.16 -7.40 12.25
CA CYS A 98 2.25 -6.82 11.27
C CYS A 98 2.48 -5.31 11.22
N VAL A 99 3.11 -4.82 10.15
CA VAL A 99 3.34 -3.38 9.95
C VAL A 99 2.06 -2.74 9.44
N VAL A 100 1.59 -1.69 10.12
CA VAL A 100 0.28 -1.07 9.87
C VAL A 100 0.42 0.44 9.93
N GLY A 101 -0.31 1.17 9.09
CA GLY A 101 -0.44 2.61 9.21
C GLY A 101 -1.81 3.06 8.70
N TYR A 102 -1.86 4.32 8.29
CA TYR A 102 -3.05 4.92 7.70
C TYR A 102 -2.74 5.34 6.26
N ASN A 103 -3.29 4.64 5.26
CA ASN A 103 -2.92 4.80 3.84
C ASN A 103 -1.48 4.36 3.51
N ASN A 104 -0.82 3.63 4.42
CA ASN A 104 0.58 3.24 4.28
C ASN A 104 0.84 2.39 3.04
N ILE A 105 -0.10 1.54 2.62
CA ILE A 105 0.10 0.65 1.46
C ILE A 105 0.32 1.43 0.16
N ASN A 106 -0.27 2.63 0.04
CA ASN A 106 -0.18 3.46 -1.15
C ASN A 106 0.86 4.59 -1.03
N PHE A 107 1.42 4.81 0.16
CA PHE A 107 2.34 5.92 0.42
C PHE A 107 3.57 5.48 1.22
N ASP A 108 3.46 5.30 2.53
CA ASP A 108 4.57 5.01 3.45
C ASP A 108 5.35 3.73 3.13
N ASP A 109 4.64 2.69 2.66
CA ASP A 109 5.24 1.46 2.21
C ASP A 109 6.11 1.68 0.95
N GLU A 110 5.71 2.62 0.08
CA GLU A 110 6.46 3.00 -1.11
C GLU A 110 7.67 3.86 -0.73
N ILE A 111 7.54 4.76 0.25
CA ILE A 111 8.68 5.48 0.86
C ILE A 111 9.68 4.44 1.40
N THR A 112 9.22 3.50 2.22
CA THR A 112 10.04 2.43 2.82
C THR A 112 10.77 1.61 1.75
N ARG A 113 10.06 1.21 0.68
CA ARG A 113 10.66 0.50 -0.44
C ARG A 113 11.77 1.31 -1.11
N ASN A 114 11.54 2.60 -1.34
CA ASN A 114 12.48 3.48 -2.01
C ASN A 114 13.70 3.81 -1.16
N ILE A 115 13.55 4.09 0.15
CA ILE A 115 14.71 4.31 1.03
C ILE A 115 15.57 3.04 1.14
N PHE A 116 14.95 1.86 1.21
CA PHE A 116 15.67 0.58 1.22
C PHE A 116 16.38 0.32 -0.10
N TYR A 117 15.72 0.58 -1.23
CA TYR A 117 16.30 0.48 -2.56
C TYR A 117 17.54 1.37 -2.75
N ARG A 118 17.46 2.64 -2.32
CA ARG A 118 18.57 3.60 -2.40
C ARG A 118 19.73 3.27 -1.47
N ASN A 119 19.45 2.65 -0.33
CA ASN A 119 20.43 2.37 0.73
C ASN A 119 20.78 0.89 0.86
N PHE A 120 20.64 0.12 -0.22
CA PHE A 120 21.14 -1.27 -0.32
C PHE A 120 20.51 -2.26 0.69
N PHE A 121 19.27 -2.02 1.12
CA PHE A 121 18.43 -3.01 1.81
C PHE A 121 17.48 -3.69 0.81
N ASP A 122 16.98 -4.89 1.14
CA ASP A 122 15.94 -5.51 0.31
C ASP A 122 14.61 -4.73 0.48
N PRO A 123 14.03 -4.17 -0.60
CA PRO A 123 12.83 -3.32 -0.48
C PRO A 123 11.58 -4.04 0.02
N TYR A 124 11.58 -5.38 0.05
CA TYR A 124 10.37 -6.18 0.21
C TYR A 124 10.41 -7.13 1.42
N GLU A 125 11.58 -7.62 1.83
CA GLU A 125 11.71 -8.66 2.87
C GLU A 125 10.99 -8.35 4.18
N TRP A 126 11.04 -7.09 4.63
CA TRP A 126 10.39 -6.62 5.86
C TRP A 126 8.89 -6.93 5.93
N SER A 127 8.23 -7.06 4.77
CA SER A 127 6.78 -7.24 4.66
C SER A 127 6.28 -8.69 4.75
N TRP A 128 7.17 -9.69 4.71
CA TRP A 128 6.78 -11.10 4.65
C TRP A 128 7.73 -12.08 5.33
N LYS A 129 9.02 -11.74 5.45
CA LYS A 129 10.03 -12.59 6.06
C LYS A 129 9.77 -12.71 7.57
N ASN A 130 10.26 -13.77 8.21
CA ASN A 130 10.15 -13.98 9.67
C ASN A 130 8.70 -13.97 10.22
N GLY A 131 7.71 -14.33 9.40
CA GLY A 131 6.30 -14.30 9.79
C GLY A 131 5.65 -12.92 9.72
N ASN A 132 6.36 -11.92 9.18
CA ASN A 132 5.86 -10.56 9.06
C ASN A 132 4.73 -10.44 8.03
N SER A 133 3.99 -9.35 8.15
CA SER A 133 2.89 -9.02 7.25
C SER A 133 2.65 -7.51 7.26
N ARG A 134 1.73 -7.04 6.43
CA ARG A 134 1.31 -5.63 6.40
C ARG A 134 -0.20 -5.50 6.44
N TRP A 135 -0.66 -4.32 6.84
CA TRP A 135 -2.08 -3.96 6.81
C TRP A 135 -2.24 -2.44 6.71
N ASP A 136 -3.47 -1.97 6.53
CA ASP A 136 -3.79 -0.55 6.36
C ASP A 136 -5.18 -0.24 6.94
N ILE A 137 -5.23 0.66 7.92
CA ILE A 137 -6.45 1.01 8.65
C ILE A 137 -7.43 1.79 7.77
N LEU A 138 -6.97 2.57 6.80
CA LEU A 138 -7.84 3.31 5.88
C LEU A 138 -8.73 2.36 5.07
N ASN A 139 -8.15 1.26 4.61
CA ASN A 139 -8.89 0.22 3.88
C ASN A 139 -9.90 -0.49 4.78
N LEU A 140 -9.53 -0.79 6.03
CA LEU A 140 -10.43 -1.36 7.03
C LEU A 140 -11.62 -0.44 7.33
N LEU A 141 -11.39 0.87 7.46
CA LEU A 141 -12.44 1.86 7.71
C LEU A 141 -13.45 1.96 6.58
N ARG A 142 -12.98 1.96 5.32
CA ARG A 142 -13.86 1.91 4.15
C ARG A 142 -14.73 0.66 4.20
N ALA A 143 -14.16 -0.48 4.59
CA ALA A 143 -14.90 -1.72 4.76
C ALA A 143 -15.94 -1.63 5.88
N CYS A 144 -15.56 -1.03 7.00
CA CYS A 144 -16.45 -0.81 8.13
C CYS A 144 -17.63 0.08 7.74
N TYR A 145 -17.39 1.22 7.08
CA TYR A 145 -18.45 2.09 6.59
C TYR A 145 -19.36 1.41 5.56
N ALA A 146 -18.78 0.71 4.59
CA ALA A 146 -19.53 0.05 3.54
C ALA A 146 -20.38 -1.11 4.07
N LEU A 147 -19.86 -1.92 4.99
CA LEU A 147 -20.50 -3.18 5.41
C LEU A 147 -21.16 -3.11 6.78
N ARG A 148 -20.55 -2.45 7.77
CA ARG A 148 -21.02 -2.43 9.17
C ARG A 148 -20.81 -1.04 9.79
N PRO A 149 -21.52 0.00 9.32
CA PRO A 149 -21.26 1.38 9.73
C PRO A 149 -21.67 1.66 11.19
N THR A 150 -22.54 0.83 11.77
CA THR A 150 -23.13 1.03 13.09
C THR A 150 -22.05 1.11 14.19
N GLY A 151 -22.19 2.10 15.07
CA GLY A 151 -21.35 2.27 16.26
C GLY A 151 -20.13 3.17 16.09
N ILE A 152 -19.82 3.60 14.86
CA ILE A 152 -18.80 4.59 14.53
C ILE A 152 -19.49 5.80 13.91
N ASN A 153 -19.10 7.00 14.32
CA ASN A 153 -19.60 8.24 13.73
C ASN A 153 -18.79 8.56 12.47
N TRP A 154 -19.46 8.78 11.35
CA TRP A 154 -18.82 8.96 10.05
C TRP A 154 -18.90 10.43 9.60
N PRO A 155 -17.78 11.18 9.58
CA PRO A 155 -17.77 12.57 9.17
C PRO A 155 -18.17 12.71 7.70
N LYS A 156 -18.78 13.85 7.36
CA LYS A 156 -19.12 14.24 5.99
C LYS A 156 -18.26 15.41 5.53
N ASN A 157 -17.86 15.40 4.27
CA ASN A 157 -17.21 16.54 3.63
C ASN A 157 -18.25 17.56 3.13
N GLU A 158 -17.78 18.64 2.53
CA GLU A 158 -18.61 19.72 1.96
C GLU A 158 -19.61 19.25 0.89
N LEU A 159 -19.34 18.12 0.24
CA LEU A 159 -20.22 17.51 -0.76
C LEU A 159 -21.22 16.50 -0.16
N GLY A 160 -21.28 16.36 1.17
CA GLY A 160 -22.11 15.37 1.86
C GLY A 160 -21.61 13.92 1.75
N LEU A 161 -20.42 13.71 1.18
CA LEU A 161 -19.78 12.41 1.05
C LEU A 161 -18.99 12.09 2.32
N THR A 162 -18.85 10.80 2.64
CA THR A 162 -18.12 10.40 3.84
C THR A 162 -16.63 10.73 3.71
N SER A 163 -16.08 11.44 4.69
CA SER A 163 -14.65 11.70 4.79
C SER A 163 -13.96 10.53 5.51
N PHE A 164 -12.80 10.14 4.99
CA PHE A 164 -11.89 9.21 5.62
C PHE A 164 -10.54 9.90 5.89
N LYS A 165 -10.52 11.20 6.17
CA LYS A 165 -9.33 11.83 6.74
C LYS A 165 -9.22 11.42 8.21
N LEU A 166 -8.00 11.10 8.67
CA LEU A 166 -7.77 10.66 10.04
C LEU A 166 -8.22 11.73 11.05
N SER A 167 -7.89 13.00 10.80
CA SER A 167 -8.32 14.16 11.58
C SER A 167 -9.84 14.28 11.72
N ASP A 168 -10.59 14.07 10.64
CA ASP A 168 -12.05 14.18 10.64
C ASP A 168 -12.66 13.04 11.47
N LEU A 169 -12.14 11.83 11.30
CA LEU A 169 -12.61 10.65 12.02
C LEU A 169 -12.32 10.73 13.51
N THR A 170 -11.12 11.16 13.92
CA THR A 170 -10.79 11.32 15.34
C THR A 170 -11.66 12.38 15.99
N LYS A 171 -11.80 13.56 15.35
CA LYS A 171 -12.66 14.65 15.83
C LYS A 171 -14.10 14.20 16.00
N THR A 172 -14.70 13.55 14.99
CA THR A 172 -16.11 13.11 15.02
C THR A 172 -16.37 11.95 15.99
N ASN A 173 -15.34 11.20 16.40
CA ASN A 173 -15.45 10.12 17.37
C ASN A 173 -14.88 10.47 18.76
N ASN A 174 -14.61 11.75 19.03
CA ASN A 174 -14.06 12.24 20.30
C ASN A 174 -12.74 11.56 20.71
N ILE A 175 -11.88 11.28 19.74
CA ILE A 175 -10.52 10.75 19.96
C ILE A 175 -9.55 11.92 19.95
N VAL A 176 -8.69 11.98 20.97
CA VAL A 176 -7.65 13.02 21.07
C VAL A 176 -6.67 12.87 19.90
N HIS A 177 -6.52 13.95 19.14
CA HIS A 177 -5.57 14.06 18.05
C HIS A 177 -4.92 15.44 18.18
N LEU A 178 -3.78 15.51 18.88
CA LEU A 178 -3.19 16.78 19.35
C LEU A 178 -2.73 17.65 18.19
N ASN A 179 -1.78 17.15 17.40
CA ASN A 179 -1.22 17.85 16.25
C ASN A 179 -1.34 16.94 15.04
N ALA A 180 -2.33 17.18 14.18
CA ALA A 180 -2.36 16.52 12.87
C ALA A 180 -1.10 16.92 12.08
N HIS A 181 -0.55 16.00 11.28
CA HIS A 181 0.73 16.19 10.56
C HIS A 181 1.95 16.20 11.50
N ASN A 182 1.86 15.40 12.56
CA ASN A 182 3.01 15.00 13.34
C ASN A 182 2.97 13.48 13.41
N ALA A 183 3.98 12.82 12.83
CA ALA A 183 4.01 11.37 12.69
C ALA A 183 3.71 10.61 14.00
N VAL A 184 4.17 11.09 15.16
CA VAL A 184 3.87 10.43 16.45
C VAL A 184 2.38 10.54 16.80
N SER A 185 1.80 11.74 16.66
CA SER A 185 0.39 12.02 16.90
C SER A 185 -0.52 11.21 15.96
N ASP A 186 -0.16 11.14 14.68
CA ASP A 186 -0.89 10.36 13.66
C ASP A 186 -0.81 8.85 13.93
N VAL A 187 0.32 8.33 14.41
CA VAL A 187 0.44 6.93 14.86
C VAL A 187 -0.49 6.63 16.05
N TYR A 188 -0.53 7.49 17.07
CA TYR A 188 -1.46 7.35 18.20
C TYR A 188 -2.93 7.39 17.74
N ALA A 189 -3.28 8.36 16.90
CA ALA A 189 -4.62 8.49 16.33
C ALA A 189 -5.01 7.22 15.54
N THR A 190 -4.10 6.65 14.77
CA THR A 190 -4.30 5.41 14.02
C THR A 190 -4.56 4.21 14.95
N ILE A 191 -3.81 4.09 16.05
CA ILE A 191 -4.03 3.05 17.07
C ILE A 191 -5.42 3.18 17.70
N GLU A 192 -5.83 4.38 18.10
CA GLU A 192 -7.13 4.61 18.73
C GLU A 192 -8.30 4.35 17.77
N ILE A 193 -8.15 4.70 16.50
CA ILE A 193 -9.11 4.34 15.46
C ILE A 193 -9.18 2.81 15.26
N ALA A 194 -8.05 2.11 15.25
CA ALA A 194 -8.03 0.66 15.18
C ALA A 194 -8.74 0.02 16.39
N LYS A 195 -8.52 0.54 17.61
CA LYS A 195 -9.24 0.14 18.83
C LYS A 195 -10.73 0.40 18.71
N LEU A 196 -11.15 1.55 18.19
CA LEU A 196 -12.56 1.88 17.97
C LEU A 196 -13.22 0.86 17.04
N VAL A 197 -12.60 0.55 15.90
CA VAL A 197 -13.13 -0.46 14.96
C VAL A 197 -13.19 -1.83 15.61
N LYS A 198 -12.12 -2.26 16.31
CA LYS A 198 -12.10 -3.56 17.01
C LYS A 198 -13.18 -3.66 18.09
N LYS A 199 -13.44 -2.58 18.84
CA LYS A 199 -14.48 -2.51 19.87
C LYS A 199 -15.90 -2.55 19.29
N LYS A 200 -16.16 -1.79 18.22
CA LYS A 200 -17.50 -1.62 17.66
C LYS A 200 -17.87 -2.73 16.67
N GLN A 201 -16.90 -3.28 15.96
CA GLN A 201 -17.08 -4.28 14.90
C GLN A 201 -16.02 -5.40 14.96
N PRO A 202 -15.92 -6.16 16.07
CA PRO A 202 -14.85 -7.15 16.29
C PRO A 202 -14.79 -8.23 15.20
N ARG A 203 -15.94 -8.79 14.80
CA ARG A 203 -15.98 -9.81 13.74
C ARG A 203 -15.48 -9.29 12.38
N LEU A 204 -15.75 -8.02 12.07
CA LEU A 204 -15.27 -7.37 10.85
C LEU A 204 -13.76 -7.15 10.92
N PHE A 205 -13.27 -6.67 12.06
CA PHE A 205 -11.84 -6.49 12.32
C PHE A 205 -11.09 -7.81 12.14
N ASP A 206 -11.54 -8.88 12.80
CA ASP A 206 -10.89 -10.20 12.75
C ASP A 206 -10.92 -10.80 11.35
N PHE A 207 -12.04 -10.66 10.64
CA PHE A 207 -12.18 -11.13 9.26
C PHE A 207 -11.16 -10.45 8.34
N PHE A 208 -11.12 -9.11 8.31
CA PHE A 208 -10.21 -8.37 7.44
C PHE A 208 -8.75 -8.50 7.86
N PHE A 209 -8.47 -8.63 9.15
CA PHE A 209 -7.14 -8.96 9.62
C PHE A 209 -6.71 -10.32 9.06
N LYS A 210 -7.53 -11.36 9.17
CA LYS A 210 -7.22 -12.70 8.64
C LYS A 210 -6.97 -12.67 7.13
N ILE A 211 -7.88 -12.07 6.37
CA ILE A 211 -7.81 -12.11 4.91
C ILE A 211 -6.76 -11.18 4.29
N ARG A 212 -6.05 -10.35 5.07
CA ARG A 212 -4.97 -9.49 4.54
C ARG A 212 -3.86 -10.27 3.82
N LYS A 213 -3.69 -11.56 4.15
CA LYS A 213 -2.68 -12.45 3.58
C LYS A 213 -3.15 -12.98 2.22
N LYS A 214 -2.27 -12.96 1.21
CA LYS A 214 -2.57 -13.44 -0.15
C LYS A 214 -3.22 -14.82 -0.19
N ASN A 215 -2.70 -15.77 0.59
CA ASN A 215 -3.22 -17.14 0.64
C ASN A 215 -4.68 -17.21 1.11
N GLU A 216 -5.12 -16.29 1.95
CA GLU A 216 -6.53 -16.20 2.35
C GLU A 216 -7.38 -15.49 1.30
N LEU A 217 -6.84 -14.47 0.61
CA LEU A 217 -7.53 -13.81 -0.51
C LEU A 217 -7.81 -14.77 -1.67
N TYR A 218 -6.87 -15.65 -2.02
CA TYR A 218 -7.06 -16.64 -3.08
C TYR A 218 -8.28 -17.54 -2.85
N LYS A 219 -8.59 -17.86 -1.58
CA LYS A 219 -9.76 -18.70 -1.24
C LYS A 219 -11.10 -18.03 -1.54
N LEU A 220 -11.13 -16.70 -1.68
CA LEU A 220 -12.34 -15.95 -2.03
C LEU A 220 -12.56 -15.86 -3.54
N ILE A 221 -11.55 -16.21 -4.36
CA ILE A 221 -11.55 -15.95 -5.79
C ILE A 221 -11.85 -17.24 -6.55
N ASP A 222 -13.02 -17.30 -7.17
CA ASP A 222 -13.44 -18.41 -8.02
C ASP A 222 -13.66 -17.94 -9.45
N LEU A 223 -12.65 -18.18 -10.29
CA LEU A 223 -12.68 -17.87 -11.72
C LEU A 223 -13.58 -18.81 -12.53
N ARG A 224 -13.88 -20.02 -12.03
CA ARG A 224 -14.58 -21.06 -12.79
C ARG A 224 -16.08 -20.87 -12.72
N ASN A 225 -16.59 -20.63 -11.53
CA ASN A 225 -18.03 -20.51 -11.30
C ASN A 225 -18.59 -19.10 -11.54
N PHE A 226 -17.74 -18.15 -11.99
CA PHE A 226 -18.11 -16.75 -12.16
C PHE A 226 -18.75 -16.19 -10.87
N GLN A 227 -18.12 -16.48 -9.73
CA GLN A 227 -18.63 -16.06 -8.44
C GLN A 227 -18.30 -14.57 -8.22
N PRO A 228 -19.31 -13.69 -8.09
CA PRO A 228 -19.05 -12.30 -7.78
C PRO A 228 -18.59 -12.14 -6.33
N ILE A 229 -17.71 -11.15 -6.12
CA ILE A 229 -17.18 -10.79 -4.80
C ILE A 229 -17.32 -9.28 -4.58
N ILE A 230 -17.44 -8.87 -3.33
CA ILE A 230 -17.40 -7.46 -2.96
C ILE A 230 -15.95 -7.01 -2.93
N TYR A 231 -15.67 -5.87 -3.57
CA TYR A 231 -14.38 -5.21 -3.49
C TYR A 231 -14.57 -3.78 -3.00
N ILE A 232 -13.82 -3.41 -1.95
CA ILE A 232 -13.87 -2.08 -1.35
C ILE A 232 -12.51 -1.41 -1.58
N SER A 233 -12.54 -0.25 -2.23
CA SER A 233 -11.37 0.53 -2.62
C SER A 233 -11.73 1.99 -2.88
N ALA A 234 -10.75 2.89 -2.65
CA ALA A 234 -10.80 4.27 -3.08
C ALA A 234 -11.19 4.41 -4.57
N TYR A 235 -10.77 3.43 -5.39
CA TYR A 235 -11.00 3.35 -6.84
C TYR A 235 -12.45 3.61 -7.25
N PHE A 236 -13.42 3.11 -6.46
CA PHE A 236 -14.84 3.27 -6.78
C PHE A 236 -15.41 4.63 -6.37
N GLY A 237 -14.66 5.44 -5.61
CA GLY A 237 -15.11 6.76 -5.14
C GLY A 237 -16.09 6.71 -3.98
N ALA A 238 -16.10 7.81 -3.19
CA ALA A 238 -16.92 7.91 -1.98
C ALA A 238 -18.43 7.92 -2.28
N ILE A 239 -18.84 8.36 -3.48
CA ILE A 239 -20.24 8.34 -3.94
C ILE A 239 -20.83 6.92 -4.01
N TYR A 240 -19.98 5.91 -4.30
CA TYR A 240 -20.35 4.50 -4.28
C TYR A 240 -19.88 3.80 -2.99
N HIS A 241 -19.72 4.55 -1.90
CA HIS A 241 -19.24 4.04 -0.60
C HIS A 241 -17.89 3.31 -0.70
N ASN A 242 -17.06 3.67 -1.68
CA ASN A 242 -15.80 2.99 -1.99
C ASN A 242 -15.98 1.49 -2.26
N MET A 243 -17.12 1.06 -2.79
CA MET A 243 -17.44 -0.36 -2.96
C MET A 243 -17.96 -0.63 -4.37
N SER A 244 -17.60 -1.80 -4.91
CA SER A 244 -18.36 -2.43 -5.98
C SER A 244 -18.49 -3.94 -5.77
N CYS A 245 -19.37 -4.56 -6.56
CA CYS A 245 -19.39 -6.00 -6.78
C CYS A 245 -18.61 -6.29 -8.06
N ILE A 246 -17.51 -7.03 -7.94
CA ILE A 246 -16.65 -7.38 -9.07
C ILE A 246 -16.78 -8.86 -9.43
N LEU A 247 -16.57 -9.17 -10.71
CA LEU A 247 -16.51 -10.52 -11.22
C LEU A 247 -15.07 -10.85 -11.64
N PRO A 248 -14.35 -11.68 -10.87
CA PRO A 248 -13.04 -12.19 -11.27
C PRO A 248 -13.12 -12.93 -12.62
N ILE A 249 -12.25 -12.58 -13.57
CA ILE A 249 -12.25 -13.19 -14.92
C ILE A 249 -10.92 -13.86 -15.29
N ALA A 250 -9.79 -13.36 -14.79
CA ALA A 250 -8.48 -13.94 -15.09
C ALA A 250 -7.41 -13.46 -14.12
N TRP A 251 -6.32 -14.20 -14.04
CA TRP A 251 -5.04 -13.68 -13.55
C TRP A 251 -4.31 -12.97 -14.67
N HIS A 252 -3.59 -11.90 -14.33
CA HIS A 252 -2.67 -11.25 -15.26
C HIS A 252 -1.51 -12.18 -15.60
N GLU A 253 -1.17 -12.25 -16.90
CA GLU A 253 -0.19 -13.20 -17.42
C GLU A 253 1.22 -12.99 -16.83
N ASN A 254 1.67 -11.73 -16.80
CA ASN A 254 3.04 -11.39 -16.35
C ASN A 254 3.16 -11.09 -14.85
N ASN A 255 2.04 -11.06 -14.10
CA ASN A 255 2.06 -10.71 -12.67
C ASN A 255 0.97 -11.46 -11.91
N SER A 256 1.35 -12.54 -11.26
CA SER A 256 0.44 -13.40 -10.48
C SER A 256 -0.24 -12.70 -9.30
N ASN A 257 0.20 -11.50 -8.91
CA ASN A 257 -0.48 -10.72 -7.87
C ASN A 257 -1.63 -9.87 -8.40
N ILE A 258 -1.81 -9.76 -9.72
CA ILE A 258 -2.86 -8.94 -10.34
C ILE A 258 -4.01 -9.85 -10.76
N LEU A 259 -5.18 -9.66 -10.13
CA LEU A 259 -6.43 -10.23 -10.58
C LEU A 259 -7.12 -9.22 -11.50
N ILE A 260 -7.55 -9.71 -12.67
CA ILE A 260 -8.37 -8.97 -13.62
C ILE A 260 -9.83 -9.33 -13.31
N ALA A 261 -10.65 -8.32 -13.09
CA ALA A 261 -12.07 -8.46 -12.80
C ALA A 261 -12.91 -7.45 -13.60
N ILE A 262 -14.22 -7.65 -13.61
CA ILE A 262 -15.19 -6.75 -14.21
C ILE A 262 -16.05 -6.14 -13.10
N ASP A 263 -16.16 -4.82 -13.09
CA ASP A 263 -17.07 -4.08 -12.22
C ASP A 263 -18.52 -4.29 -12.66
N LEU A 264 -19.28 -5.06 -11.87
CA LEU A 264 -20.69 -5.35 -12.16
C LEU A 264 -21.61 -4.17 -11.86
N PHE A 265 -21.13 -3.05 -11.32
CA PHE A 265 -21.93 -1.83 -11.20
C PHE A 265 -21.93 -1.03 -12.50
N LYS A 266 -20.93 -1.21 -13.36
CA LYS A 266 -20.79 -0.55 -14.67
C LYS A 266 -21.64 -1.19 -15.76
N ASP A 267 -21.74 -0.53 -16.91
CA ASP A 267 -22.45 -1.06 -18.08
C ASP A 267 -21.60 -2.08 -18.85
N ILE A 268 -22.00 -3.34 -18.73
CA ILE A 268 -21.33 -4.47 -19.38
C ILE A 268 -21.47 -4.40 -20.90
N LYS A 269 -22.56 -3.85 -21.44
CA LYS A 269 -22.77 -3.78 -22.89
C LYS A 269 -21.73 -2.87 -23.55
N THR A 270 -21.45 -1.72 -22.94
CA THR A 270 -20.37 -0.82 -23.37
C THR A 270 -19.03 -1.54 -23.40
N LEU A 271 -18.68 -2.29 -22.34
CA LEU A 271 -17.43 -3.04 -22.27
C LEU A 271 -17.33 -4.13 -23.36
N ILE A 272 -18.39 -4.91 -23.56
CA ILE A 272 -18.47 -5.93 -24.62
C ILE A 272 -18.23 -5.29 -26.00
N ASN A 273 -18.86 -4.14 -26.26
CA ASN A 273 -18.74 -3.47 -27.55
C ASN A 273 -17.32 -2.92 -27.80
N MET A 274 -16.70 -2.29 -26.79
CA MET A 274 -15.33 -1.80 -26.88
C MET A 274 -14.34 -2.93 -27.19
N CYS A 275 -14.50 -4.06 -26.51
CA CYS A 275 -13.62 -5.21 -26.64
C CYS A 275 -13.82 -6.01 -27.95
N LYS A 276 -14.72 -5.61 -28.85
CA LYS A 276 -14.74 -6.13 -30.23
C LYS A 276 -13.48 -5.75 -31.01
N LYS A 277 -12.84 -4.64 -30.62
CA LYS A 277 -11.54 -4.21 -31.13
C LYS A 277 -10.45 -4.51 -30.10
N ILE A 278 -9.33 -5.07 -30.54
CA ILE A 278 -8.11 -5.17 -29.73
C ILE A 278 -7.23 -3.97 -30.07
N CYS A 279 -6.92 -3.16 -29.07
CA CYS A 279 -6.01 -2.03 -29.20
C CYS A 279 -5.16 -1.91 -27.94
N PHE A 280 -3.95 -1.38 -28.08
CA PHE A 280 -2.94 -1.35 -27.02
C PHE A 280 -2.48 0.07 -26.68
N ASP A 281 -3.10 1.10 -27.27
CA ASP A 281 -2.76 2.47 -26.92
C ASP A 281 -3.26 2.82 -25.50
N SER A 282 -2.59 3.78 -24.87
CA SER A 282 -2.84 4.15 -23.47
C SER A 282 -4.24 4.71 -23.25
N ILE A 283 -4.83 5.38 -24.25
CA ILE A 283 -6.17 5.96 -24.18
C ILE A 283 -7.21 4.85 -24.19
N PHE A 284 -7.06 3.86 -25.06
CA PHE A 284 -7.94 2.70 -25.12
C PHE A 284 -7.90 1.88 -23.83
N ILE A 285 -6.69 1.61 -23.30
CA ILE A 285 -6.53 0.91 -22.01
C ILE A 285 -7.21 1.70 -20.89
N LYS A 286 -7.00 3.02 -20.82
CA LYS A 286 -7.67 3.89 -19.85
C LYS A 286 -9.19 3.80 -19.97
N ASN A 287 -9.73 3.87 -21.19
CA ASN A 287 -11.17 3.77 -21.43
C ASN A 287 -11.73 2.42 -20.97
N LEU A 288 -11.00 1.31 -21.14
CA LEU A 288 -11.41 0.00 -20.62
C LEU A 288 -11.50 -0.02 -19.09
N LEU A 289 -10.52 0.58 -18.41
CA LEU A 289 -10.54 0.71 -16.95
C LEU A 289 -11.74 1.56 -16.48
N ASP A 290 -11.93 2.72 -17.10
CA ASP A 290 -13.04 3.65 -16.79
C ASP A 290 -14.43 3.01 -17.03
N SER A 291 -14.51 2.12 -18.04
CA SER A 291 -15.72 1.38 -18.42
C SER A 291 -16.00 0.15 -17.56
N GLY A 292 -15.08 -0.25 -16.67
CA GLY A 292 -15.33 -1.28 -15.67
C GLY A 292 -14.37 -2.47 -15.67
N VAL A 293 -13.27 -2.45 -16.43
CA VAL A 293 -12.18 -3.41 -16.16
C VAL A 293 -11.47 -2.99 -14.88
N VAL A 294 -11.30 -3.92 -13.94
CA VAL A 294 -10.64 -3.67 -12.66
C VAL A 294 -9.39 -4.53 -12.56
N LEU A 295 -8.25 -3.88 -12.31
CA LEU A 295 -7.01 -4.53 -11.92
C LEU A 295 -6.82 -4.38 -10.42
N LEU A 296 -6.83 -5.48 -9.67
CA LEU A 296 -6.61 -5.46 -8.23
C LEU A 296 -5.33 -6.21 -7.85
N HIS A 297 -4.55 -5.61 -6.97
CA HIS A 297 -3.25 -6.13 -6.55
C HIS A 297 -3.36 -6.86 -5.21
N LEU A 298 -3.27 -8.19 -5.21
CA LEU A 298 -3.36 -9.01 -4.00
C LEU A 298 -2.27 -8.74 -2.96
N ASN A 299 -1.12 -8.22 -3.38
CA ASN A 299 -0.02 -7.84 -2.50
C ASN A 299 -0.20 -6.46 -1.83
N ARG A 300 -1.31 -5.78 -2.10
CA ARG A 300 -1.69 -4.47 -1.52
C ARG A 300 -2.89 -4.58 -0.58
N CYS A 301 -3.04 -5.73 0.09
CA CYS A 301 -4.12 -6.04 1.06
C CYS A 301 -5.51 -5.56 0.62
N PRO A 302 -5.99 -5.93 -0.59
CA PRO A 302 -7.29 -5.49 -1.08
C PRO A 302 -8.41 -6.02 -0.17
N ILE A 303 -9.41 -5.18 0.06
CA ILE A 303 -10.57 -5.52 0.90
C ILE A 303 -11.58 -6.29 0.05
N LEU A 304 -11.52 -7.62 0.14
CA LEU A 304 -12.45 -8.52 -0.53
C LEU A 304 -13.41 -9.16 0.47
N ALA A 305 -14.67 -9.35 0.09
CA ALA A 305 -15.61 -10.10 0.90
C ALA A 305 -16.59 -10.92 0.04
N PRO A 306 -17.08 -12.07 0.51
CA PRO A 306 -18.14 -12.80 -0.17
C PRO A 306 -19.39 -11.93 -0.34
N ILE A 307 -20.14 -12.09 -1.43
CA ILE A 307 -21.38 -11.32 -1.66
C ILE A 307 -22.41 -11.48 -0.54
N GLN A 308 -22.39 -12.61 0.15
CA GLN A 308 -23.29 -12.97 1.25
C GLN A 308 -23.14 -12.05 2.48
N VAL A 309 -22.08 -11.22 2.56
CA VAL A 309 -21.90 -10.27 3.67
C VAL A 309 -22.86 -9.08 3.61
N ILE A 310 -23.44 -8.80 2.43
CA ILE A 310 -24.42 -7.73 2.20
C ILE A 310 -25.77 -8.16 2.78
N ARG A 311 -26.18 -7.51 3.88
CA ARG A 311 -27.46 -7.80 4.54
C ARG A 311 -28.58 -7.02 3.89
N LYS A 312 -29.83 -7.43 4.11
CA LYS A 312 -31.03 -6.76 3.58
C LYS A 312 -31.03 -5.24 3.85
N GLU A 313 -30.60 -4.80 5.03
CA GLU A 313 -30.48 -3.37 5.36
C GLU A 313 -29.40 -2.64 4.55
N ASP A 314 -28.32 -3.34 4.20
CA ASP A 314 -27.23 -2.80 3.38
C ASP A 314 -27.69 -2.63 1.92
N TYR A 315 -28.62 -3.46 1.42
CA TYR A 315 -29.11 -3.35 0.04
C TYR A 315 -29.73 -1.98 -0.26
N ASN A 316 -30.56 -1.47 0.65
CA ASN A 316 -31.21 -0.17 0.49
C ASN A 316 -30.18 0.95 0.62
N ARG A 317 -29.36 0.92 1.68
CA ARG A 317 -28.34 1.94 1.95
C ARG A 317 -27.33 2.08 0.81
N LEU A 318 -26.93 0.97 0.21
CA LEU A 318 -25.93 0.90 -0.85
C LEU A 318 -26.54 0.94 -2.26
N ASN A 319 -27.86 1.13 -2.40
CA ASN A 319 -28.59 1.07 -3.67
C ASN A 319 -28.31 -0.22 -4.50
N PHE A 320 -28.04 -1.32 -3.81
CA PHE A 320 -27.52 -2.55 -4.42
C PHE A 320 -28.51 -3.20 -5.41
N HIS A 321 -29.81 -3.02 -5.20
CA HIS A 321 -30.87 -3.56 -6.06
C HIS A 321 -30.79 -3.11 -7.53
N ARG A 322 -30.17 -1.95 -7.80
CA ARG A 322 -30.12 -1.35 -9.15
C ARG A 322 -29.26 -2.13 -10.15
N PHE A 323 -28.36 -2.99 -9.69
CA PHE A 323 -27.31 -3.53 -10.55
C PHE A 323 -27.64 -4.86 -11.27
N SER A 324 -28.74 -5.53 -10.94
CA SER A 324 -29.20 -6.77 -11.61
C SER A 324 -28.06 -7.78 -11.89
N LEU A 325 -27.28 -8.12 -10.85
CA LEU A 325 -26.00 -8.85 -10.99
C LEU A 325 -26.11 -10.14 -11.80
N ASN A 326 -27.13 -10.97 -11.56
CA ASN A 326 -27.32 -12.23 -12.28
C ASN A 326 -27.49 -12.00 -13.80
N LYS A 327 -28.26 -10.98 -14.21
CA LYS A 327 -28.43 -10.65 -15.64
C LYS A 327 -27.11 -10.23 -16.27
N LYS A 328 -26.29 -9.46 -15.55
CA LYS A 328 -24.95 -9.04 -16.00
C LYS A 328 -24.00 -10.22 -16.13
N ILE A 329 -23.97 -11.12 -15.14
CA ILE A 329 -23.14 -12.33 -15.18
C ILE A 329 -23.55 -13.24 -16.34
N GLU A 330 -24.84 -13.46 -16.56
CA GLU A 330 -25.33 -14.24 -17.70
C GLU A 330 -24.97 -13.60 -19.06
N LEU A 331 -25.03 -12.26 -19.15
CA LEU A 331 -24.56 -11.55 -20.34
C LEU A 331 -23.06 -11.77 -20.57
N ILE A 332 -22.24 -11.74 -19.52
CA ILE A 332 -20.80 -11.98 -19.59
C ILE A 332 -20.52 -13.42 -20.07
N LYS A 333 -21.17 -14.42 -19.47
CA LYS A 333 -21.03 -15.84 -19.86
C LYS A 333 -21.39 -16.09 -21.33
N LYS A 334 -22.38 -15.37 -21.87
CA LYS A 334 -22.77 -15.46 -23.29
C LYS A 334 -21.77 -14.81 -24.24
N ASN A 335 -20.85 -13.97 -23.74
CA ASN A 335 -19.92 -13.18 -24.55
C ASN A 335 -18.46 -13.46 -24.17
N MET A 336 -18.05 -14.72 -23.98
CA MET A 336 -16.69 -15.07 -23.51
C MET A 336 -15.53 -14.47 -24.34
N PHE A 337 -15.76 -14.12 -25.60
CA PHE A 337 -14.74 -13.50 -26.47
C PHE A 337 -14.12 -12.23 -25.85
N PHE A 338 -14.91 -11.38 -25.19
CA PHE A 338 -14.37 -10.11 -24.68
C PHE A 338 -13.43 -10.33 -23.47
N ILE A 339 -13.65 -11.39 -22.69
CA ILE A 339 -12.72 -11.79 -21.61
C ILE A 339 -11.37 -12.20 -22.21
N GLN A 340 -11.38 -12.99 -23.30
CA GLN A 340 -10.15 -13.37 -23.99
C GLN A 340 -9.41 -12.13 -24.53
N ASN A 341 -10.15 -11.19 -25.13
CA ASN A 341 -9.57 -9.94 -25.62
C ASN A 341 -9.00 -9.08 -24.50
N ILE A 342 -9.69 -8.94 -23.35
CA ILE A 342 -9.15 -8.26 -22.16
C ILE A 342 -7.82 -8.91 -21.74
N LYS A 343 -7.74 -10.25 -21.67
CA LYS A 343 -6.49 -10.94 -21.30
C LYS A 343 -5.35 -10.58 -22.25
N ILE A 344 -5.60 -10.58 -23.56
CA ILE A 344 -4.61 -10.21 -24.58
C ILE A 344 -4.17 -8.75 -24.44
N ILE A 345 -5.12 -7.84 -24.23
CA ILE A 345 -4.85 -6.40 -24.11
C ILE A 345 -3.95 -6.13 -22.91
N PHE A 346 -4.27 -6.72 -21.76
CA PHE A 346 -3.53 -6.49 -20.51
C PHE A 346 -2.27 -7.38 -20.37
N SER A 347 -2.07 -8.41 -21.19
CA SER A 347 -0.82 -9.19 -21.16
C SER A 347 0.33 -8.54 -21.91
N LYS A 348 0.04 -7.57 -22.79
CA LYS A 348 1.10 -6.83 -23.48
C LYS A 348 1.91 -6.03 -22.45
N ASN A 349 3.20 -6.35 -22.36
CA ASN A 349 4.13 -5.52 -21.59
C ASN A 349 4.11 -4.12 -22.21
N ASN A 350 3.55 -3.16 -21.47
CA ASN A 350 3.84 -1.77 -21.73
C ASN A 350 5.35 -1.65 -21.54
N ASN A 351 6.08 -1.42 -22.63
CA ASN A 351 7.49 -1.05 -22.58
C ASN A 351 7.58 0.12 -21.59
N THR A 352 8.15 -0.15 -20.42
CA THR A 352 8.28 0.84 -19.37
C THR A 352 9.04 2.01 -19.97
N ASN A 353 8.50 3.22 -19.82
CA ASN A 353 9.26 4.42 -20.15
C ASN A 353 10.60 4.30 -19.44
N GLN A 354 11.68 4.19 -20.22
CA GLN A 354 13.02 4.05 -19.66
C GLN A 354 13.33 5.36 -18.96
N PHE A 355 13.19 5.37 -17.63
CA PHE A 355 13.55 6.53 -16.84
C PHE A 355 15.07 6.68 -16.91
N PHE A 356 15.54 7.91 -17.10
CA PHE A 356 16.96 8.24 -16.99
C PHE A 356 17.42 8.36 -15.53
N ASN A 357 16.46 8.45 -14.59
CA ASN A 357 16.72 8.61 -13.17
C ASN A 357 16.61 7.27 -12.44
N VAL A 358 17.74 6.75 -11.95
CA VAL A 358 17.81 5.45 -11.26
C VAL A 358 16.92 5.37 -10.02
N ASP A 359 16.63 6.50 -9.36
CA ASP A 359 15.71 6.54 -8.20
C ASP A 359 14.26 6.14 -8.58
N LEU A 360 13.90 6.15 -9.87
CA LEU A 360 12.59 5.73 -10.39
C LEU A 360 12.56 4.28 -10.88
N GLU A 361 13.68 3.56 -10.82
CA GLU A 361 13.84 2.25 -11.47
C GLU A 361 13.63 1.05 -10.54
N ILE A 362 13.11 1.25 -9.33
CA ILE A 362 12.85 0.18 -8.35
C ILE A 362 11.98 -0.95 -8.92
N TYR A 363 11.01 -0.62 -9.78
CA TYR A 363 10.07 -1.57 -10.39
C TYR A 363 10.50 -2.13 -11.76
N ASN A 364 11.70 -1.79 -12.26
CA ASN A 364 12.24 -2.33 -13.52
C ASN A 364 12.61 -3.83 -13.45
N GLY A 365 12.52 -4.44 -12.28
CA GLY A 365 12.76 -5.86 -12.07
C GLY A 365 13.41 -6.15 -10.72
N PHE A 366 13.31 -7.40 -10.28
CA PHE A 366 14.00 -7.85 -9.06
C PHE A 366 15.48 -8.09 -9.33
N PHE A 367 16.34 -7.76 -8.36
CA PHE A 367 17.76 -8.12 -8.43
C PHE A 367 17.93 -9.64 -8.34
N ASN A 368 18.81 -10.18 -9.20
CA ASN A 368 19.15 -11.59 -9.20
C ASN A 368 19.98 -11.98 -7.96
N SER A 369 20.18 -13.28 -7.74
CA SER A 369 20.89 -13.80 -6.57
C SER A 369 22.35 -13.35 -6.45
N LYS A 370 23.05 -13.14 -7.58
CA LYS A 370 24.44 -12.66 -7.59
C LYS A 370 24.53 -11.20 -7.15
N ASP A 371 23.62 -10.37 -7.63
CA ASP A 371 23.54 -8.96 -7.26
C ASP A 371 23.07 -8.80 -5.81
N LYS A 372 22.12 -9.61 -5.33
CA LYS A 372 21.71 -9.61 -3.91
C LYS A 372 22.89 -9.88 -2.96
N LYS A 373 23.81 -10.78 -3.33
CA LYS A 373 25.04 -11.02 -2.56
C LYS A 373 25.95 -9.79 -2.52
N LYS A 374 26.10 -9.08 -3.65
CA LYS A 374 26.89 -7.83 -3.70
C LYS A 374 26.25 -6.70 -2.90
N ILE A 375 24.93 -6.55 -2.99
CA ILE A 375 24.16 -5.61 -2.16
C ILE A 375 24.43 -5.87 -0.67
N GLN A 376 24.41 -7.14 -0.25
CA GLN A 376 24.74 -7.52 1.12
C GLN A 376 26.18 -7.19 1.51
N ILE A 377 27.16 -7.40 0.62
CA ILE A 377 28.56 -7.00 0.85
C ILE A 377 28.65 -5.49 1.06
N ILE A 378 28.03 -4.70 0.18
CA ILE A 378 28.01 -3.23 0.29
C ILE A 378 27.44 -2.79 1.63
N ARG A 379 26.28 -3.33 2.02
CA ARG A 379 25.61 -2.99 3.28
C ARG A 379 26.43 -3.34 4.52
N ASN A 380 27.20 -4.42 4.47
CA ASN A 380 28.02 -4.88 5.59
C ASN A 380 29.43 -4.27 5.60
N THR A 381 29.80 -3.49 4.57
CA THR A 381 31.10 -2.85 4.48
C THR A 381 31.05 -1.49 5.17
N ASP A 382 32.02 -1.22 6.05
CA ASP A 382 32.15 0.09 6.66
C ASP A 382 32.27 1.19 5.58
N PRO A 383 31.58 2.34 5.74
CA PRO A 383 31.60 3.44 4.77
C PRO A 383 32.99 3.81 4.24
N VAL A 384 34.02 3.79 5.10
CA VAL A 384 35.41 4.14 4.73
C VAL A 384 35.98 3.19 3.67
N PHE A 385 35.55 1.93 3.68
CA PHE A 385 36.02 0.89 2.74
C PHE A 385 35.15 0.75 1.48
N LEU A 386 34.02 1.45 1.37
CA LEU A 386 33.14 1.39 0.18
C LEU A 386 33.85 1.78 -1.12
N LYS A 387 34.85 2.67 -1.04
CA LYS A 387 35.66 3.06 -2.21
C LYS A 387 36.48 1.91 -2.82
N HIS A 388 36.70 0.83 -2.08
CA HIS A 388 37.47 -0.33 -2.51
C HIS A 388 36.61 -1.48 -3.06
N ILE A 389 35.27 -1.36 -3.01
CA ILE A 389 34.37 -2.40 -3.53
C ILE A 389 34.40 -2.43 -5.06
N PHE A 390 34.71 -3.60 -5.62
CA PHE A 390 34.70 -3.81 -7.06
C PHE A 390 33.27 -3.91 -7.63
N CYS A 391 32.91 -2.99 -8.53
CA CYS A 391 31.54 -2.77 -9.01
C CYS A 391 31.15 -3.61 -10.24
N ASN A 392 31.37 -4.93 -10.23
CA ASN A 392 30.98 -5.80 -11.35
C ASN A 392 29.52 -6.25 -11.26
N PHE A 393 28.54 -5.33 -11.22
CA PHE A 393 27.11 -5.66 -11.11
C PHE A 393 26.55 -6.26 -12.41
N HIS A 394 25.61 -7.21 -12.30
CA HIS A 394 24.89 -7.71 -13.48
C HIS A 394 23.78 -6.74 -13.87
N ASP A 395 23.05 -6.21 -12.89
CA ASP A 395 22.03 -5.19 -13.09
C ASP A 395 22.65 -3.80 -13.23
N SER A 396 22.33 -3.11 -14.33
CA SER A 396 22.89 -1.80 -14.68
C SER A 396 22.53 -0.70 -13.67
N ARG A 397 21.41 -0.85 -12.94
CA ARG A 397 20.95 0.13 -11.94
C ARG A 397 21.94 0.28 -10.80
N LEU A 398 22.56 -0.83 -10.38
CA LEU A 398 23.39 -0.88 -9.17
C LEU A 398 24.63 0.00 -9.26
N LYS A 399 25.19 0.19 -10.45
CA LYS A 399 26.33 1.10 -10.66
C LYS A 399 25.95 2.54 -10.28
N ASN A 400 24.81 3.02 -10.81
CA ASN A 400 24.33 4.38 -10.56
C ASN A 400 23.82 4.55 -9.13
N LEU A 401 23.11 3.56 -8.59
CA LEU A 401 22.70 3.54 -7.17
C LEU A 401 23.89 3.62 -6.25
N PHE A 402 24.95 2.83 -6.50
CA PHE A 402 26.11 2.77 -5.63
C PHE A 402 26.87 4.10 -5.61
N PHE A 403 27.01 4.74 -6.77
CA PHE A 403 27.59 6.09 -6.85
C PHE A 403 26.78 7.10 -6.03
N ARG A 404 25.45 7.16 -6.23
CA ARG A 404 24.58 8.10 -5.49
C ARG A 404 24.53 7.81 -4.00
N TYR A 405 24.48 6.54 -3.61
CA TYR A 405 24.51 6.11 -2.22
C TYR A 405 25.77 6.61 -1.51
N ARG A 406 26.94 6.49 -2.16
CA ARG A 406 28.21 7.00 -1.62
C ARG A 406 28.21 8.52 -1.52
N ALA A 407 27.85 9.20 -2.62
CA ALA A 407 27.85 10.66 -2.67
C ALA A 407 26.88 11.29 -1.67
N ARG A 408 25.63 10.81 -1.59
CA ARG A 408 24.60 11.39 -0.72
C ARG A 408 24.83 11.16 0.76
N ASN A 409 25.48 10.06 1.15
CA ASN A 409 25.61 9.68 2.56
C ASN A 409 26.99 9.92 3.16
N PHE A 410 28.06 9.97 2.34
CA PHE A 410 29.45 9.93 2.80
C PHE A 410 30.36 10.93 2.06
N PHE A 411 29.85 12.07 1.57
CA PHE A 411 30.71 13.05 0.87
C PHE A 411 31.70 13.77 1.79
N ILE A 412 31.41 13.84 3.10
CA ILE A 412 32.18 14.63 4.09
C ILE A 412 32.93 13.71 5.09
N HIS A 413 32.97 12.40 4.83
CA HIS A 413 33.71 11.40 5.61
C HIS A 413 34.55 10.51 4.68
#